data_AF-A0A535JAP9-F1
#
_entry.id   AF-A0A535JAP9-F1
#
_cell.length_a   1.000
_cell.length_b   1.000
_cell.length_c   1.000
_cell.angle_alpha   90.00
_cell.angle_beta   90.00
_cell.angle_gamma   90.00
#
_symmetry.space_group_name_H-M   'P 1'
#
loop_
_entity.id
_entity.type
_entity.pdbx_description
1 polymer ?
#
loop_
_entity_poly.entity_id
_entity_poly.type
_entity_poly.pdbx_seq_one_letter_code
_entity_poly.pdbx_strand_id
1 'polypeptide(L)'
;MGRFRKRWGGIVQSDDGFTVQVRVSSFPGVRIRYKEGPRTMDVFAEAMAKAKHLVLYQSSMAGWEPPHASETVDDATRQTVLDRIMAALTYAGDVVELEGRFPKVRNHVEGQIQLEQELAAARLKWREEDELRRRWRNDTLEEHRHRDTPR
;
A
#
# COMPACT_ATOMS: atom_id res chain seq x y z
N MET A 1 -15.92 -7.41 20.90
CA MET A 1 -15.25 -6.11 20.68
C MET A 1 -15.83 -5.11 21.66
N GLY A 2 -14.97 -4.27 22.25
CA GLY A 2 -15.39 -3.19 23.13
C GLY A 2 -16.26 -2.14 22.43
N ARG A 3 -16.76 -1.15 23.18
CA ARG A 3 -17.56 -0.07 22.59
C ARG A 3 -16.65 0.92 21.86
N PHE A 4 -17.20 1.58 20.85
CA PHE A 4 -16.54 2.64 20.10
C PHE A 4 -17.16 4.00 20.40
N ARG A 5 -16.33 5.05 20.27
CA ARG A 5 -16.77 6.45 20.30
C ARG A 5 -16.05 7.27 19.24
N LYS A 6 -16.75 8.23 18.65
CA LYS A 6 -16.15 9.22 17.76
C LYS A 6 -15.49 10.34 18.58
N ARG A 7 -14.32 10.78 18.14
CA ARG A 7 -13.56 11.92 18.67
C ARG A 7 -13.37 12.97 17.57
N TRP A 8 -12.96 14.17 17.97
CA TRP A 8 -12.66 15.24 17.02
C TRP A 8 -11.56 14.82 16.02
N GLY A 9 -11.65 15.33 14.79
CA GLY A 9 -10.68 15.00 13.73
C GLY A 9 -10.88 13.63 13.06
N GLY A 10 -12.09 13.07 13.09
CA GLY A 10 -12.42 11.81 12.40
C GLY A 10 -11.82 10.56 13.03
N ILE A 11 -11.49 10.63 14.34
CA ILE A 11 -10.90 9.52 15.08
C ILE A 11 -12.01 8.66 15.68
N VAL A 12 -11.94 7.35 15.48
CA VAL A 12 -12.72 6.34 16.20
C VAL A 12 -11.85 5.75 17.30
N GLN A 13 -12.32 5.80 18.54
CA GLN A 13 -11.63 5.24 19.69
C GLN A 13 -12.39 4.03 20.22
N SER A 14 -11.67 2.93 20.47
CA SER A 14 -12.19 1.76 21.17
C SER A 14 -11.92 1.86 22.67
N ASP A 15 -12.83 1.31 23.47
CA ASP A 15 -12.59 1.09 24.91
C ASP A 15 -11.51 0.03 25.18
N ASP A 16 -11.15 -0.77 24.17
CA ASP A 16 -10.03 -1.73 24.22
C ASP A 16 -8.65 -1.06 24.09
N GLY A 17 -8.57 0.27 24.06
CA GLY A 17 -7.32 1.02 24.12
C GLY A 17 -6.64 1.34 22.78
N PHE A 18 -7.34 1.16 21.66
CA PHE A 18 -6.83 1.52 20.32
C PHE A 18 -7.66 2.63 19.65
N THR A 19 -7.08 3.26 18.63
CA THR A 19 -7.75 4.27 17.79
C THR A 19 -7.53 4.01 16.31
N VAL A 20 -8.52 4.40 15.51
CA VAL A 20 -8.47 4.34 14.04
C VAL A 20 -8.82 5.72 13.49
N GLN A 21 -8.05 6.21 12.54
CA GLN A 21 -8.27 7.49 11.88
C GLN A 21 -8.10 7.37 10.38
N VAL A 22 -9.11 7.79 9.62
CA VAL A 22 -9.03 7.92 8.17
C VAL A 22 -8.39 9.27 7.82
N ARG A 23 -7.33 9.26 7.01
CA ARG A 23 -6.59 10.45 6.58
C ARG A 23 -6.54 10.49 5.05
N VAL A 24 -7.04 11.55 4.45
CA VAL A 24 -6.93 11.75 3.00
C VAL A 24 -5.59 12.41 2.70
N SER A 25 -4.75 11.78 1.87
CA SER A 25 -3.47 12.34 1.43
C SER A 25 -3.59 12.95 0.04
N SER A 26 -4.13 12.20 -0.92
CA SER A 26 -4.34 12.62 -2.31
C SER A 26 -5.44 11.76 -2.91
N PHE A 27 -6.64 12.31 -3.12
CA PHE A 27 -7.78 11.54 -3.62
C PHE A 27 -7.45 10.88 -4.98
N PRO A 28 -7.76 9.56 -5.15
CA PRO A 28 -8.54 8.68 -4.27
C PRO A 28 -7.75 8.02 -3.12
N GLY A 29 -6.44 8.22 -3.01
CA GLY A 29 -5.59 7.66 -1.97
C GLY A 29 -5.92 8.15 -0.55
N VAL A 30 -6.14 7.17 0.33
CA VAL A 30 -6.47 7.33 1.74
C VAL A 30 -5.51 6.50 2.58
N ARG A 31 -5.23 6.98 3.79
CA ARG A 31 -4.42 6.30 4.79
C ARG A 31 -5.25 6.08 6.04
N ILE A 32 -5.35 4.83 6.45
CA ILE A 32 -5.98 4.43 7.71
C ILE A 32 -4.87 4.31 8.75
N ARG A 33 -4.84 5.23 9.70
CA ARG A 33 -3.90 5.17 10.82
C ARG A 33 -4.52 4.39 11.97
N TYR A 34 -3.96 3.24 12.29
CA TYR A 34 -4.24 2.46 13.48
C TYR A 34 -3.20 2.78 14.56
N LYS A 35 -3.63 2.93 15.81
CA LYS A 35 -2.73 3.15 16.96
C LYS A 35 -3.18 2.33 18.16
N GLU A 36 -2.26 1.60 18.77
CA GLU A 36 -2.43 0.88 20.03
C GLU A 36 -1.26 1.19 20.97
N GLY A 37 -1.53 1.76 22.15
CA GLY A 37 -0.48 2.24 23.04
C GLY A 37 0.56 3.13 22.33
N PRO A 38 1.86 2.78 22.33
CA PRO A 38 2.90 3.52 21.63
C PRO A 38 3.05 3.13 20.15
N ARG A 39 2.43 2.02 19.70
CA ARG A 39 2.57 1.47 18.35
C ARG A 39 1.57 2.12 17.40
N THR A 40 2.02 2.40 16.19
CA THR A 40 1.20 2.95 15.11
C THR A 40 1.41 2.11 13.86
N MET A 41 0.36 1.84 13.09
CA MET A 41 0.42 1.20 11.78
C MET A 41 -0.38 2.06 10.80
N ASP A 42 0.24 2.42 9.67
CA ASP A 42 -0.45 3.05 8.57
C ASP A 42 -0.82 2.01 7.52
N VAL A 43 -2.11 1.93 7.18
CA VAL A 43 -2.65 1.03 6.17
C VAL A 43 -3.14 1.86 5.00
N PHE A 44 -2.75 1.48 3.78
CA PHE A 44 -3.20 2.16 2.57
C PHE A 44 -4.61 1.69 2.18
N ALA A 45 -5.41 2.64 1.73
CA ALA A 45 -6.73 2.40 1.18
C ALA A 45 -7.02 3.36 0.03
N GLU A 46 -7.97 3.00 -0.83
CA GLU A 46 -8.50 3.88 -1.87
C GLU A 46 -9.97 4.18 -1.60
N ALA A 47 -10.33 5.45 -1.71
CA ALA A 47 -11.73 5.88 -1.72
C ALA A 47 -12.32 5.65 -3.11
N MET A 48 -13.41 4.90 -3.17
CA MET A 48 -14.15 4.65 -4.40
C MET A 48 -15.05 5.85 -4.76
N ALA A 49 -15.81 5.73 -5.85
CA ALA A 49 -16.70 6.77 -6.37
C ALA A 49 -17.66 7.38 -5.31
N LYS A 50 -17.95 6.65 -4.23
CA LYS A 50 -18.58 7.18 -3.02
C LYS A 50 -17.52 7.29 -1.92
N ALA A 51 -17.37 8.47 -1.32
CA ALA A 51 -16.37 8.75 -0.28
C ALA A 51 -16.43 7.83 0.96
N LYS A 52 -17.51 7.07 1.13
CA LYS A 52 -17.73 6.10 2.22
C LYS A 52 -17.43 4.66 1.84
N HIS A 53 -17.05 4.40 0.60
CA HIS A 53 -16.65 3.09 0.11
C HIS A 53 -15.13 3.09 -0.02
N LEU A 54 -14.47 2.22 0.73
CA LEU A 54 -13.02 2.13 0.80
C LEU A 54 -12.56 0.73 0.35
N VAL A 55 -11.49 0.68 -0.43
CA VAL A 55 -10.74 -0.56 -0.69
C VAL A 55 -9.48 -0.52 0.16
N LEU A 56 -9.32 -1.47 1.08
CA LEU A 56 -8.19 -1.55 2.00
C LEU A 56 -7.20 -2.61 1.52
N TYR A 57 -5.94 -2.21 1.35
CA TYR A 57 -4.88 -3.08 0.84
C TYR A 57 -4.15 -3.81 1.96
N GLN A 58 -4.40 -5.11 2.10
CA GLN A 58 -3.76 -5.94 3.12
C GLN A 58 -2.23 -6.00 2.95
N SER A 59 -1.74 -5.85 1.73
CA SER A 59 -0.30 -5.82 1.41
C SER A 59 0.43 -4.65 2.06
N SER A 60 -0.28 -3.56 2.40
CA SER A 60 0.31 -2.39 3.07
C SER A 60 0.54 -2.57 4.57
N MET A 61 0.06 -3.68 5.16
CA MET A 61 0.21 -3.99 6.59
C MET A 61 1.57 -4.61 6.90
N ALA A 62 2.66 -3.94 6.50
CA ALA A 62 4.03 -4.46 6.60
C ALA A 62 4.53 -4.57 8.04
N GLY A 63 4.17 -3.62 8.89
CA GLY A 63 4.57 -3.59 10.28
C GLY A 63 4.23 -2.27 10.95
N TRP A 64 4.81 -2.04 12.12
CA TRP A 64 4.64 -0.78 12.84
C TRP A 64 5.45 0.34 12.20
N GLU A 65 5.01 1.58 12.41
CA GLU A 65 5.75 2.79 12.10
C GLU A 65 6.86 3.04 13.15
N PRO A 66 7.88 3.87 12.82
CA PRO A 66 8.86 4.33 13.80
C PRO A 66 8.22 4.90 15.07
N PRO A 67 8.78 4.64 16.27
CA PRO A 67 10.07 3.98 16.53
C PRO A 67 10.02 2.44 16.57
N HIS A 68 8.87 1.83 16.31
CA HIS A 68 8.66 0.37 16.43
C HIS A 68 8.84 -0.39 15.12
N ALA A 69 9.41 0.24 14.10
CA ALA A 69 9.47 -0.29 12.73
C ALA A 69 10.23 -1.62 12.57
N SER A 70 11.11 -1.96 13.51
CA SER A 70 11.85 -3.23 13.55
C SER A 70 11.12 -4.35 14.29
N GLU A 71 10.04 -4.04 15.01
CA GLU A 71 9.26 -5.05 15.73
C GLU A 71 8.55 -5.96 14.72
N THR A 72 8.64 -7.26 14.95
CA THR A 72 8.01 -8.26 14.08
C THR A 72 6.51 -8.28 14.29
N VAL A 73 5.77 -8.26 13.18
CA VAL A 73 4.33 -8.42 13.12
C VAL A 73 4.07 -9.72 12.35
N ASP A 74 3.48 -10.70 13.01
CA ASP A 74 3.04 -11.94 12.37
C ASP A 74 1.63 -11.80 11.79
N ASP A 75 1.20 -12.81 11.02
CA ASP A 75 -0.11 -12.77 10.36
C ASP A 75 -1.28 -12.76 11.36
N ALA A 76 -1.10 -13.37 12.54
CA ALA A 76 -2.10 -13.31 13.60
C ALA A 76 -2.28 -11.89 14.15
N THR A 77 -1.17 -11.17 14.34
CA THR A 77 -1.19 -9.77 14.74
C THR A 77 -1.79 -8.89 13.65
N ARG A 78 -1.42 -9.11 12.38
CA ARG A 78 -2.02 -8.39 11.24
C ARG A 78 -3.52 -8.60 11.15
N GLN A 79 -3.97 -9.84 11.32
CA GLN A 79 -5.40 -10.16 11.33
C GLN A 79 -6.11 -9.46 12.48
N THR A 80 -5.52 -9.45 13.67
CA THR A 80 -6.08 -8.74 14.83
C THR A 80 -6.22 -7.24 14.57
N VAL A 81 -5.19 -6.60 14.00
CA VAL A 81 -5.22 -5.18 13.63
C VAL A 81 -6.28 -4.93 12.55
N LEU A 82 -6.36 -5.79 11.54
CA LEU A 82 -7.34 -5.70 10.47
C LEU A 82 -8.77 -5.76 11.01
N ASP A 83 -9.08 -6.75 11.85
CA ASP A 83 -10.41 -6.91 12.46
C ASP A 83 -10.81 -5.66 13.27
N ARG A 84 -9.85 -5.09 14.02
CA ARG A 84 -10.05 -3.85 14.79
C ARG A 84 -10.30 -2.64 13.90
N ILE A 85 -9.57 -2.52 12.79
CA ILE A 85 -9.78 -1.47 11.77
C ILE A 85 -11.17 -1.62 11.16
N MET A 86 -11.54 -2.81 10.70
CA MET A 86 -12.83 -3.09 10.08
C MET A 86 -14.00 -2.76 11.00
N ALA A 87 -13.90 -3.12 12.28
CA ALA A 87 -14.93 -2.81 13.26
C ALA A 87 -15.08 -1.31 13.52
N ALA A 88 -13.96 -0.58 13.61
CA ALA A 88 -13.98 0.87 13.80
C ALA A 88 -14.56 1.62 12.59
N LEU A 89 -14.20 1.20 11.37
CA LEU A 89 -14.72 1.78 10.12
C LEU A 89 -16.21 1.47 9.92
N THR A 90 -16.63 0.24 10.21
CA THR A 90 -18.05 -0.14 10.21
C THR A 90 -18.85 0.73 11.18
N TYR A 91 -18.33 0.94 12.40
CA TYR A 91 -18.94 1.85 13.38
C TYR A 91 -18.98 3.31 12.89
N ALA A 92 -17.98 3.74 12.12
CA ALA A 92 -17.96 5.07 11.51
C ALA A 92 -18.97 5.24 10.37
N GLY A 93 -19.51 4.13 9.84
CA GLY A 93 -20.44 4.07 8.71
C GLY A 93 -19.75 3.94 7.35
N ASP A 94 -18.50 3.50 7.33
CA ASP A 94 -17.76 3.22 6.10
C ASP A 94 -18.04 1.78 5.63
N VAL A 95 -18.11 1.57 4.32
CA VAL A 95 -18.17 0.27 3.66
C VAL A 95 -16.77 -0.06 3.17
N VAL A 96 -16.22 -1.20 3.60
CA VAL A 96 -14.83 -1.55 3.34
C VAL A 96 -14.74 -2.89 2.62
N GLU A 97 -14.07 -2.88 1.48
CA GLU A 97 -13.65 -4.08 0.73
C GLU A 97 -12.16 -4.34 0.99
N LEU A 98 -11.76 -5.60 0.98
CA LEU A 98 -10.37 -6.00 1.20
C LEU A 98 -9.73 -6.42 -0.12
N GLU A 99 -8.50 -5.98 -0.36
CA GLU A 99 -7.71 -6.38 -1.52
C GLU A 99 -6.33 -6.90 -1.13
N GLY A 100 -5.92 -7.99 -1.79
CA GLY A 100 -4.59 -8.57 -1.67
C GLY A 100 -4.44 -9.60 -0.55
N ARG A 101 -3.21 -9.74 -0.06
CA ARG A 101 -2.83 -10.63 1.05
C ARG A 101 -1.85 -9.89 1.94
N PHE A 102 -1.67 -10.36 3.17
CA PHE A 102 -0.61 -9.82 4.03
C PHE A 102 0.77 -9.98 3.37
N PRO A 103 1.66 -8.99 3.57
CA PRO A 103 3.00 -9.07 3.04
C PRO A 103 3.79 -10.18 3.75
N LYS A 104 4.73 -10.80 3.02
CA LYS A 104 5.61 -11.84 3.57
C LYS A 104 6.68 -11.28 4.51
N VAL A 105 6.95 -9.98 4.44
CA VAL A 105 7.92 -9.30 5.31
C VAL A 105 7.47 -9.35 6.76
N ARG A 106 8.41 -9.35 7.69
CA ARG A 106 8.10 -9.50 9.12
C ARG A 106 7.95 -8.17 9.82
N ASN A 107 8.50 -7.10 9.25
CA ASN A 107 8.43 -5.75 9.83
C ASN A 107 8.49 -4.68 8.73
N HIS A 108 8.32 -3.43 9.13
CA HIS A 108 8.27 -2.30 8.19
C HIS A 108 9.62 -2.06 7.50
N VAL A 109 10.73 -2.25 8.22
CA VAL A 109 12.09 -2.08 7.67
C VAL A 109 12.36 -3.09 6.55
N GLU A 110 12.03 -4.36 6.77
CA GLU A 110 12.12 -5.41 5.73
C GLU A 110 11.23 -5.08 4.53
N GLY A 111 10.02 -4.56 4.78
CA GLY A 111 9.11 -4.07 3.74
C GLY A 111 9.74 -2.99 2.85
N GLN A 112 10.37 -1.98 3.47
CA GLN A 112 11.06 -0.91 2.75
C GLN A 112 12.22 -1.45 1.91
N ILE A 113 13.04 -2.33 2.48
CA ILE A 113 14.17 -2.94 1.77
C ILE A 113 13.68 -3.73 0.56
N GLN A 114 12.63 -4.55 0.71
CA GLN A 114 12.09 -5.34 -0.39
C GLN A 114 11.53 -4.42 -1.50
N LEU A 115 10.78 -3.38 -1.14
CA LEU A 115 10.23 -2.43 -2.10
C LEU A 115 11.34 -1.70 -2.90
N GLU A 116 12.41 -1.29 -2.23
CA GLU A 116 13.56 -0.66 -2.89
C GLU A 116 14.24 -1.61 -3.88
N GLN A 117 14.40 -2.89 -3.52
CA GLN A 117 14.95 -3.92 -4.40
C GLN A 117 14.07 -4.16 -5.62
N GLU A 118 12.75 -4.26 -5.44
CA GLU A 118 11.78 -4.45 -6.53
C GLU A 118 11.76 -3.23 -7.48
N LEU A 119 11.81 -2.01 -6.94
CA LEU A 119 11.91 -0.78 -7.73
C LEU A 119 13.22 -0.72 -8.53
N ALA A 120 14.35 -1.13 -7.93
CA ALA A 120 15.63 -1.18 -8.62
C ALA A 120 15.60 -2.19 -9.78
N ALA A 121 15.04 -3.38 -9.57
CA ALA A 121 14.89 -4.41 -10.60
C ALA A 121 13.96 -3.95 -11.73
N ALA A 122 12.83 -3.32 -11.41
CA ALA A 122 11.90 -2.77 -12.40
C ALA A 122 12.57 -1.70 -13.28
N ARG A 123 13.36 -0.81 -12.66
CA ARG A 123 14.14 0.22 -13.39
C ARG A 123 15.17 -0.40 -14.34
N LEU A 124 15.85 -1.46 -13.93
CA LEU A 124 16.81 -2.17 -14.78
C LEU A 124 16.11 -2.79 -16.00
N LYS A 125 15.00 -3.49 -15.77
CA LYS A 125 14.21 -4.12 -16.84
C LYS A 125 13.70 -3.09 -17.85
N TRP A 126 13.21 -1.93 -17.39
CA TRP A 126 12.75 -0.87 -18.28
C TRP A 126 13.88 -0.31 -19.14
N ARG A 127 15.09 -0.22 -18.60
CA ARG A 127 16.27 0.20 -19.35
C ARG A 127 16.63 -0.80 -20.45
N GLU A 128 16.62 -2.09 -20.14
CA GLU A 128 16.86 -3.16 -21.12
C GLU A 128 15.80 -3.19 -22.22
N GLU A 129 14.51 -3.04 -21.86
CA GLU A 129 13.42 -2.96 -22.84
C GLU A 129 13.55 -1.71 -23.74
N ASP A 130 13.96 -0.57 -23.20
CA ASP A 130 14.20 0.64 -24.00
C ASP A 130 15.40 0.47 -24.94
N GLU A 131 16.49 -0.14 -24.48
CA GLU A 131 17.67 -0.47 -25.31
C GLU A 131 17.30 -1.44 -26.44
N LEU A 132 16.51 -2.48 -26.16
CA LEU A 132 15.99 -3.39 -27.18
C LEU A 132 15.12 -2.62 -28.18
N ARG A 133 14.17 -1.79 -27.71
CA ARG A 133 13.32 -0.97 -28.60
C ARG A 133 14.14 0.00 -29.47
N ARG A 134 15.25 0.53 -28.97
CA ARG A 134 16.16 1.38 -29.76
C ARG A 134 16.90 0.56 -30.83
N ARG A 135 17.41 -0.62 -30.46
CA ARG A 135 18.09 -1.52 -31.40
C ARG A 135 17.17 -1.95 -32.55
N TRP A 136 15.96 -2.42 -32.24
CA TRP A 136 14.96 -2.78 -33.25
C TRP A 136 14.63 -1.62 -34.20
N ARG A 137 14.49 -0.39 -33.67
CA ARG A 137 14.28 0.80 -34.51
C ARG A 137 15.44 1.06 -35.45
N ASN A 138 16.68 0.92 -34.98
CA ASN A 138 17.87 1.13 -35.80
C ASN A 138 18.01 0.05 -36.88
N ASP A 139 17.82 -1.23 -36.53
CA ASP A 139 17.88 -2.35 -37.48
C ASP A 139 16.81 -2.18 -38.59
N THR A 140 15.60 -1.75 -38.21
CA THR A 140 14.51 -1.46 -39.18
C THR A 140 14.85 -0.30 -40.11
N LEU A 141 15.50 0.76 -39.58
CA LEU A 141 15.92 1.91 -40.38
C LEU A 141 17.07 1.57 -41.35
N GLU A 142 17.98 0.67 -40.95
CA GLU A 142 19.05 0.18 -41.83
C GLU A 142 18.51 -0.72 -42.95
N GLU A 143 17.55 -1.62 -42.67
CA GLU A 143 16.90 -2.44 -43.71
C GLU A 143 16.20 -1.58 -44.77
N HIS A 144 15.54 -0.49 -44.37
CA HIS A 144 14.91 0.43 -45.31
C HIS A 144 15.93 1.19 -46.17
N ARG A 145 17.07 1.62 -45.61
CA ARG A 145 18.13 2.30 -46.36
C ARG A 145 18.78 1.43 -47.43
N HIS A 146 18.85 0.11 -47.23
CA HIS A 146 19.44 -0.82 -48.19
C HIS A 146 18.52 -1.19 -49.36
N ARG A 147 17.20 -0.93 -49.27
CA ARG A 147 16.25 -1.19 -50.36
C ARG A 147 16.16 -0.07 -51.39
N ASP A 148 16.58 1.15 -51.04
CA ASP A 148 16.43 2.34 -51.88
C ASP A 148 17.70 2.71 -52.68
N THR A 149 18.76 1.89 -52.65
CA THR A 149 19.95 2.09 -53.48
C THR A 149 19.76 1.47 -54.87
N PRO A 150 19.59 2.26 -55.95
CA PRO A 150 19.52 1.74 -57.30
C PRO A 150 20.91 1.22 -57.71
N ARG A 151 20.93 0.07 -58.39
CA ARG A 151 22.12 -0.43 -59.11
C ARG A 151 22.43 0.42 -60.34
#